data_AF-A0A958ADR9-F1
#
_entry.id   AF-A0A958ADR9-F1
#
_cell.length_a   1.000
_cell.length_b   1.000
_cell.length_c   1.000
_cell.angle_alpha   90.00
_cell.angle_beta   90.00
_cell.angle_gamma   90.00
#
_symmetry.space_group_name_H-M   'P 1'
#
loop_
_entity.id
_entity.type
_entity.pdbx_description
1 polymer ?
#
loop_
_entity_poly.entity_id
_entity_poly.type
_entity_poly.pdbx_seq_one_letter_code
_entity_poly.pdbx_strand_id
1 'polypeptide(L)'
;ADLIYGRVTHLPAPGVVGSADSLRILLEDQFVHEVLALFDQVTLALVGIGTVEPSKLLASSGNIFSPEELDLLRARGAVGDVCLRFFDQAGAPVITSLNERVIGMKLEQLRQVKRAVGIAGGQRKFEAIRGALLGGWINVLITDRFTAERLVA
;
A
#
# COMPACT_ATOMS: atom_id res chain seq x y z
N ALA A 1 19.09 -5.19 4.76
CA ALA A 1 20.12 -4.37 5.44
C ALA A 1 21.51 -4.87 5.09
N ASP A 2 21.78 -6.16 5.30
CA ASP A 2 23.11 -6.77 5.13
C ASP A 2 23.76 -6.51 3.76
N LEU A 3 22.99 -6.65 2.68
CA LEU A 3 23.49 -6.44 1.30
C LEU A 3 23.95 -5.00 1.01
N ILE A 4 23.46 -4.01 1.77
CA ILE A 4 23.74 -2.58 1.56
C ILE A 4 24.35 -1.92 2.80
N TYR A 5 24.73 -2.71 3.80
CA TYR A 5 25.23 -2.23 5.10
C TYR A 5 24.32 -1.17 5.76
N GLY A 6 23.02 -1.30 5.56
CA GLY A 6 22.01 -0.38 6.11
C GLY A 6 21.61 -0.72 7.54
N ARG A 7 21.00 0.24 8.25
CA ARG A 7 20.32 -0.03 9.53
C ARG A 7 18.87 -0.42 9.29
N VAL A 8 18.35 -1.32 10.10
CA VAL A 8 16.95 -1.74 10.04
C VAL A 8 16.16 -1.00 11.11
N THR A 9 15.03 -0.43 10.70
CA THR A 9 14.00 0.10 11.60
C THR A 9 12.71 -0.63 11.28
N HIS A 10 12.17 -1.34 12.27
CA HIS A 10 10.87 -2.01 12.16
C HIS A 10 9.79 -1.12 12.76
N LEU A 11 8.62 -1.10 12.14
CA LEU A 11 7.42 -0.51 12.72
C LEU A 11 6.82 -1.52 13.72
N PRO A 12 6.84 -1.25 15.04
CA PRO A 12 6.41 -2.22 16.05
C PRO A 12 4.87 -2.21 16.22
N ALA A 13 4.15 -2.30 15.10
CA ALA A 13 2.69 -2.31 15.08
C ALA A 13 2.18 -3.19 13.92
N PRO A 14 0.98 -3.78 14.05
CA PRO A 14 0.30 -4.40 12.91
C PRO A 14 -0.06 -3.33 11.87
N GLY A 15 -0.10 -3.71 10.60
CA GLY A 15 -0.50 -2.84 9.49
C GLY A 15 -1.99 -2.53 9.48
N VAL A 16 -2.83 -3.45 9.97
CA VAL A 16 -4.28 -3.28 10.16
C VAL A 16 -4.65 -3.57 11.60
N VAL A 17 -5.37 -2.66 12.26
CA VAL A 17 -5.90 -2.85 13.62
C VAL A 17 -7.41 -3.13 13.58
N GLY A 18 -7.98 -3.55 14.72
CA GLY A 18 -9.41 -3.88 14.81
C GLY A 18 -10.37 -2.69 14.83
N SER A 19 -9.91 -1.50 15.24
CA SER A 19 -10.75 -0.29 15.36
C SER A 19 -9.94 1.00 15.27
N ALA A 20 -10.63 2.12 15.03
CA ALA A 20 -10.01 3.45 15.06
C ALA A 20 -9.43 3.80 16.44
N ASP A 21 -10.06 3.34 17.53
CA ASP A 21 -9.54 3.51 18.88
C ASP A 21 -8.21 2.78 19.09
N SER A 22 -8.10 1.54 18.59
CA SER A 22 -6.82 0.81 18.63
C SER A 22 -5.73 1.53 17.84
N LEU A 23 -6.06 2.12 16.70
CA LEU A 23 -5.12 2.92 15.92
C LEU A 23 -4.65 4.13 16.75
N ARG A 24 -5.58 4.90 17.33
CA ARG A 24 -5.24 6.08 18.14
C ARG A 24 -4.31 5.73 19.29
N ILE A 25 -4.59 4.65 20.03
CA ILE A 25 -3.75 4.19 21.14
C ILE A 25 -2.34 3.84 20.65
N LEU A 26 -2.22 3.11 19.54
CA LEU A 26 -0.90 2.73 19.00
C LEU A 26 -0.14 3.92 18.41
N LEU A 27 -0.83 4.95 17.91
CA LEU A 27 -0.17 6.19 17.47
C LEU A 27 0.39 7.03 18.61
N GLU A 28 -0.11 6.83 19.85
CA GLU A 28 0.42 7.47 21.06
C GLU A 28 1.68 6.75 21.59
N ASP A 29 1.95 5.52 21.14
CA ASP A 29 3.18 4.81 21.50
C ASP A 29 4.41 5.48 20.85
N GLN A 30 5.41 5.78 21.68
CA GLN A 30 6.60 6.50 21.25
C GLN A 30 7.36 5.77 20.14
N PHE A 31 7.51 4.44 20.23
CA PHE A 31 8.28 3.66 19.25
C PHE A 31 7.55 3.58 17.92
N VAL A 32 6.22 3.47 17.94
CA VAL A 32 5.40 3.55 16.72
C VAL A 32 5.54 4.95 16.09
N HIS A 33 5.35 6.00 16.88
CA HIS A 33 5.40 7.38 16.41
C HIS A 33 6.75 7.74 15.77
N GLU A 34 7.87 7.35 16.42
CA GLU A 34 9.22 7.58 15.90
C GLU A 34 9.42 6.98 14.50
N VAL A 35 8.93 5.75 14.28
CA VAL A 35 9.05 5.08 12.98
C VAL A 35 8.15 5.74 11.93
N LEU A 36 6.93 6.11 12.29
CA LEU A 36 6.01 6.78 11.36
C LEU A 36 6.55 8.13 10.89
N ALA A 37 7.24 8.88 11.75
CA ALA A 37 7.90 10.14 11.40
C ALA A 37 9.04 9.97 10.37
N LEU A 38 9.61 8.76 10.23
CA LEU A 38 10.62 8.48 9.20
C LEU A 38 10.02 8.39 7.79
N PHE A 39 8.71 8.14 7.65
CA PHE A 39 8.10 8.04 6.33
C PHE A 39 8.21 9.33 5.51
N ASP A 40 8.19 10.49 6.17
CA ASP A 40 8.37 11.80 5.50
C ASP A 40 9.82 12.02 5.00
N GLN A 41 10.77 11.20 5.45
CA GLN A 41 12.19 11.26 5.06
C GLN A 41 12.56 10.22 4.00
N VAL A 42 11.62 9.38 3.57
CA VAL A 42 11.87 8.32 2.59
C VAL A 42 12.19 8.94 1.22
N THR A 43 13.36 8.63 0.69
CA THR A 43 13.81 9.11 -0.65
C THR A 43 13.68 8.05 -1.75
N LEU A 44 13.55 6.78 -1.36
CA LEU A 44 13.31 5.62 -2.21
C LEU A 44 12.32 4.69 -1.51
N ALA A 45 11.19 4.43 -2.13
CA ALA A 45 10.20 3.45 -1.67
C ALA A 45 10.19 2.26 -2.64
N LEU A 46 10.28 1.05 -2.09
CA LEU A 46 10.06 -0.20 -2.83
C LEU A 46 8.73 -0.76 -2.35
N VAL A 47 7.75 -0.83 -3.24
CA VAL A 47 6.37 -1.20 -2.87
C VAL A 47 5.84 -2.28 -3.81
N GLY A 48 5.01 -3.18 -3.26
CA GLY A 48 4.15 -4.03 -4.07
C GLY A 48 2.88 -3.27 -4.48
N ILE A 49 2.29 -3.70 -5.60
CA ILE A 49 0.94 -3.28 -5.99
C ILE A 49 0.01 -4.47 -5.80
N GLY A 50 -0.98 -4.29 -4.93
CA GLY A 50 -1.98 -5.29 -4.57
C GLY A 50 -3.26 -5.15 -5.37
N THR A 51 -4.03 -6.24 -5.44
CA THR A 51 -5.43 -6.25 -5.87
C THR A 51 -6.31 -6.19 -4.63
N VAL A 52 -7.58 -5.79 -4.77
CA VAL A 52 -8.51 -5.79 -3.62
C VAL A 52 -8.60 -7.17 -2.96
N GLU A 53 -8.54 -8.23 -3.76
CA GLU A 53 -8.38 -9.59 -3.23
C GLU A 53 -6.92 -9.79 -2.75
N PRO A 54 -6.68 -10.04 -1.45
CA PRO A 54 -5.34 -10.20 -0.93
C PRO A 54 -4.68 -11.50 -1.43
N SER A 55 -3.35 -11.51 -1.44
CA SER A 55 -2.62 -12.77 -1.65
C SER A 55 -2.79 -13.71 -0.45
N LYS A 56 -2.65 -15.03 -0.67
CA LYS A 56 -2.67 -16.02 0.42
C LYS A 56 -1.67 -15.69 1.54
N LEU A 57 -0.48 -15.21 1.19
CA LEU A 57 0.56 -14.80 2.15
C LEU A 57 0.11 -13.62 3.01
N LEU A 58 -0.49 -12.59 2.39
CA LEU A 58 -1.00 -11.44 3.13
C LEU A 58 -2.16 -11.87 4.04
N ALA A 59 -3.08 -12.70 3.54
CA ALA A 59 -4.18 -13.23 4.34
C ALA A 59 -3.71 -14.01 5.58
N SER A 60 -2.62 -14.78 5.47
CA SER A 60 -2.02 -15.47 6.62
C SER A 60 -1.28 -14.56 7.61
N SER A 61 -1.00 -13.30 7.25
CA SER A 61 -0.23 -12.37 8.11
C SER A 61 -1.06 -11.65 9.18
N GLY A 62 -2.39 -11.69 9.08
CA GLY A 62 -3.29 -10.91 9.93
C GLY A 62 -3.46 -9.44 9.52
N ASN A 63 -2.67 -8.93 8.57
CA ASN A 63 -2.79 -7.56 8.05
C ASN A 63 -3.80 -7.46 6.89
N ILE A 64 -5.04 -7.92 7.14
CA ILE A 64 -6.11 -7.92 6.15
C ILE A 64 -7.41 -7.36 6.72
N PHE A 65 -8.25 -6.88 5.81
CA PHE A 65 -9.65 -6.57 6.08
C PHE A 65 -10.51 -7.83 5.97
N SER A 66 -11.68 -7.82 6.59
CA SER A 66 -12.65 -8.91 6.48
C SER A 66 -13.19 -9.03 5.05
N PRO A 67 -13.76 -10.18 4.65
CA PRO A 67 -14.40 -10.32 3.33
C PRO A 67 -15.45 -9.23 3.05
N GLU A 68 -16.26 -8.86 4.04
CA GLU A 68 -17.31 -7.84 3.92
C GLU A 68 -16.71 -6.44 3.72
N GLU A 69 -15.58 -6.16 4.36
CA GLU A 69 -14.85 -4.91 4.21
C GLU A 69 -14.17 -4.81 2.83
N LEU A 70 -13.67 -5.93 2.31
CA LEU A 70 -13.18 -6.01 0.94
C LEU A 70 -14.32 -5.85 -0.08
N ASP A 71 -15.49 -6.43 0.17
CA ASP A 71 -16.70 -6.23 -0.64
C ASP A 71 -17.10 -4.75 -0.67
N LEU A 72 -17.05 -4.06 0.47
CA LEU A 72 -17.28 -2.62 0.56
C LEU A 72 -16.28 -1.84 -0.30
N LEU A 73 -14.99 -2.16 -0.24
CA LEU A 73 -13.97 -1.51 -1.07
C LEU A 73 -14.22 -1.72 -2.56
N ARG A 74 -14.58 -2.96 -2.98
CA ARG A 74 -14.95 -3.24 -4.38
C ARG A 74 -16.20 -2.47 -4.80
N ALA A 75 -17.22 -2.40 -3.94
CA ALA A 75 -18.44 -1.63 -4.20
C ALA A 75 -18.18 -0.12 -4.32
N ARG A 76 -17.10 0.38 -3.70
CA ARG A 76 -16.62 1.76 -3.84
C ARG A 76 -15.66 1.97 -5.02
N GLY A 77 -15.46 0.96 -5.87
CA GLY A 77 -14.68 1.06 -7.09
C GLY A 77 -13.18 0.78 -6.93
N ALA A 78 -12.73 0.29 -5.78
CA ALA A 78 -11.33 -0.06 -5.58
C ALA A 78 -10.90 -1.16 -6.57
N VAL A 79 -9.74 -0.98 -7.19
CA VAL A 79 -9.12 -1.99 -8.08
C VAL A 79 -7.79 -2.50 -7.58
N GLY A 80 -7.13 -1.74 -6.71
CA GLY A 80 -5.88 -2.13 -6.11
C GLY A 80 -5.51 -1.26 -4.92
N ASP A 81 -4.37 -1.59 -4.33
CA ASP A 81 -3.78 -0.87 -3.22
C ASP A 81 -2.26 -0.76 -3.36
N VAL A 82 -1.72 0.26 -2.71
CA VAL A 82 -0.32 0.34 -2.33
C VAL A 82 -0.28 0.70 -0.85
N CYS A 83 0.52 -0.04 -0.06
CA CYS A 83 0.61 0.17 1.39
C CYS A 83 -0.75 0.13 2.12
N LEU A 84 -1.67 -0.76 1.70
CA LEU A 84 -3.04 -0.87 2.24
C LEU A 84 -3.89 0.39 2.01
N ARG A 85 -3.49 1.25 1.08
CA ARG A 85 -4.24 2.43 0.65
C ARG A 85 -4.83 2.15 -0.72
N PHE A 86 -6.15 2.00 -0.76
CA PHE A 86 -6.88 1.61 -1.96
C PHE A 86 -7.15 2.78 -2.89
N PHE A 87 -7.20 2.49 -4.18
CA PHE A 87 -7.53 3.44 -5.24
C PHE A 87 -8.37 2.78 -6.33
N ASP A 88 -9.07 3.62 -7.10
CA ASP A 88 -9.94 3.22 -8.20
C ASP A 88 -9.19 3.11 -9.55
N GLN A 89 -9.94 2.84 -10.63
CA GLN A 89 -9.38 2.69 -11.98
C GLN A 89 -8.73 3.96 -12.55
N ALA A 90 -9.11 5.14 -12.06
CA ALA A 90 -8.50 6.41 -12.40
C ALA A 90 -7.30 6.73 -11.49
N GLY A 91 -7.03 5.87 -10.50
CA GLY A 91 -6.01 6.08 -9.48
C GLY A 91 -6.43 7.05 -8.38
N ALA A 92 -7.71 7.44 -8.30
CA ALA A 92 -8.20 8.28 -7.21
C ALA A 92 -8.29 7.46 -5.91
N PRO A 93 -7.95 8.03 -4.74
CA PRO A 93 -8.05 7.31 -3.48
C PRO A 93 -9.49 6.88 -3.16
N VAL A 94 -9.67 5.63 -2.76
CA VAL A 94 -10.96 5.13 -2.25
C VAL A 94 -10.95 5.27 -0.73
N ILE A 95 -11.57 6.34 -0.24
CA ILE A 95 -11.59 6.69 1.18
C ILE A 95 -12.81 6.06 1.88
N THR A 96 -12.54 5.30 2.95
CA THR A 96 -13.53 4.68 3.82
C THR A 96 -13.09 4.78 5.28
N SER A 97 -13.93 4.35 6.23
CA SER A 97 -13.53 4.25 7.64
C SER A 97 -12.39 3.26 7.87
N LEU A 98 -12.12 2.34 6.93
CA LEU A 98 -11.00 1.40 7.01
C LEU A 98 -9.65 2.12 7.00
N ASN A 99 -9.57 3.33 6.44
CA ASN A 99 -8.36 4.15 6.46
C ASN A 99 -7.91 4.47 7.90
N GLU A 100 -8.85 4.59 8.83
CA GLU A 100 -8.64 4.86 10.26
C GLU A 100 -8.20 3.61 11.03
N ARG A 101 -7.95 2.49 10.34
CA ARG A 101 -7.44 1.24 10.91
C ARG A 101 -6.09 0.82 10.35
N VAL A 102 -5.47 1.62 9.49
CA VAL A 102 -4.19 1.28 8.86
C VAL A 102 -3.05 2.08 9.47
N ILE A 103 -2.12 1.37 10.11
CA ILE A 103 -0.87 1.92 10.64
C ILE A 103 0.23 1.68 9.60
N GLY A 104 0.72 2.76 9.00
CA GLY A 104 1.69 2.69 7.93
C GLY A 104 1.71 3.96 7.10
N MET A 105 2.52 3.95 6.04
CA MET A 105 2.70 5.08 5.13
C MET A 105 1.34 5.53 4.53
N LYS A 106 1.11 6.84 4.51
CA LYS A 106 -0.04 7.47 3.85
C LYS A 106 0.25 7.63 2.35
N LEU A 107 -0.79 7.71 1.51
CA LEU A 107 -0.61 7.92 0.06
C LEU A 107 0.09 9.25 -0.24
N GLU A 108 -0.22 10.28 0.53
CA GLU A 108 0.37 11.60 0.38
C GLU A 108 1.88 11.55 0.66
N GLN A 109 2.31 10.79 1.66
CA GLN A 109 3.73 10.58 1.96
C GLN A 109 4.42 9.82 0.83
N LEU A 110 3.81 8.73 0.34
CA LEU A 110 4.33 7.97 -0.78
C LEU A 110 4.48 8.83 -2.04
N ARG A 111 3.51 9.70 -2.32
CA ARG A 111 3.52 10.61 -3.47
C ARG A 111 4.66 11.63 -3.42
N GLN A 112 5.16 11.99 -2.24
CA GLN A 112 6.32 12.88 -2.09
C GLN A 112 7.67 12.16 -2.29
N VAL A 113 7.68 10.81 -2.24
CA VAL A 113 8.92 10.05 -2.39
C VAL A 113 9.48 10.24 -3.80
N LYS A 114 10.70 10.79 -3.90
CA LYS A 114 11.36 11.08 -5.19
C LYS A 114 11.41 9.87 -6.12
N ARG A 115 11.64 8.68 -5.58
CA ARG A 115 11.66 7.41 -6.33
C ARG A 115 10.74 6.39 -5.67
N ALA A 116 9.53 6.26 -6.17
CA ALA A 116 8.55 5.27 -5.74
C ALA A 116 8.50 4.14 -6.78
N VAL A 117 9.15 3.03 -6.45
CA VAL A 117 9.31 1.86 -7.32
C VAL A 117 8.23 0.83 -6.98
N GLY A 118 7.25 0.68 -7.86
CA GLY A 118 6.28 -0.39 -7.80
C GLY A 118 6.81 -1.66 -8.46
N ILE A 119 6.65 -2.80 -7.79
CA ILE A 119 7.04 -4.11 -8.31
C ILE A 119 5.80 -5.00 -8.33
N ALA A 120 5.27 -5.24 -9.54
CA ALA A 120 4.07 -6.05 -9.73
C ALA A 120 3.94 -6.49 -11.18
N GLY A 121 3.24 -7.61 -11.40
CA GLY A 121 3.04 -8.16 -12.73
C GLY A 121 1.91 -9.21 -12.76
N GLY A 122 1.58 -9.63 -13.97
CA GLY A 122 0.61 -10.66 -14.28
C GLY A 122 -0.79 -10.11 -14.59
N GLN A 123 -1.55 -10.91 -15.33
CA GLN A 123 -2.88 -10.57 -15.82
C GLN A 123 -3.85 -10.12 -14.72
N ARG A 124 -3.81 -10.79 -13.57
CA ARG A 124 -4.70 -10.49 -12.43
C ARG A 124 -4.49 -9.09 -11.86
N LYS A 125 -3.27 -8.53 -11.96
CA LYS A 125 -2.91 -7.24 -11.36
C LYS A 125 -3.02 -6.06 -12.32
N PHE A 126 -3.41 -6.29 -13.57
CA PHE A 126 -3.35 -5.25 -14.60
C PHE A 126 -4.10 -3.97 -14.20
N GLU A 127 -5.36 -4.08 -13.76
CA GLU A 127 -6.16 -2.90 -13.38
C GLU A 127 -5.56 -2.16 -12.18
N ALA A 128 -5.05 -2.88 -11.18
CA ALA A 128 -4.36 -2.29 -10.04
C ALA A 128 -3.08 -1.56 -10.46
N ILE A 129 -2.27 -2.15 -11.34
CA ILE A 129 -1.03 -1.55 -11.83
C ILE A 129 -1.34 -0.29 -12.65
N ARG A 130 -2.33 -0.36 -13.53
CA ARG A 130 -2.78 0.79 -14.32
C ARG A 130 -3.30 1.92 -13.44
N GLY A 131 -4.15 1.61 -12.45
CA GLY A 131 -4.64 2.58 -11.47
C GLY A 131 -3.51 3.22 -10.66
N ALA A 132 -2.51 2.44 -10.23
CA ALA A 132 -1.35 2.95 -9.50
C ALA A 132 -0.52 3.96 -10.32
N LEU A 133 -0.33 3.67 -11.61
CA LEU A 133 0.35 4.55 -12.55
C LEU A 133 -0.44 5.84 -12.81
N LEU A 134 -1.75 5.72 -13.09
CA LEU A 134 -2.62 6.87 -13.37
C LEU A 134 -2.75 7.81 -12.15
N GLY A 135 -2.81 7.24 -10.95
CA GLY A 135 -2.84 7.99 -9.69
C GLY A 135 -1.50 8.64 -9.32
N GLY A 136 -0.41 8.27 -10.01
CA GLY A 136 0.93 8.75 -9.69
C GLY A 136 1.44 8.26 -8.33
N TRP A 137 0.94 7.13 -7.82
CA TRP A 137 1.36 6.53 -6.55
C TRP A 137 2.74 5.89 -6.64
N ILE A 138 3.15 5.55 -7.86
CA ILE A 138 4.51 5.12 -8.21
C ILE A 138 5.00 5.93 -9.41
N ASN A 139 6.31 6.07 -9.52
CA ASN A 139 6.95 6.75 -10.67
C ASN A 139 8.00 5.88 -11.38
N VAL A 140 8.26 4.68 -10.87
CA VAL A 140 9.03 3.63 -11.54
C VAL A 140 8.25 2.33 -11.41
N LEU A 141 8.11 1.57 -12.49
CA LEU A 141 7.48 0.25 -12.49
C LEU A 141 8.48 -0.81 -12.95
N ILE A 142 8.59 -1.88 -12.15
CA ILE A 142 9.22 -3.14 -12.55
C ILE A 142 8.10 -4.17 -12.71
N THR A 143 7.92 -4.66 -13.93
CA THR A 143 6.84 -5.58 -14.29
C THR A 143 7.29 -6.63 -15.31
N ASP A 144 6.46 -7.63 -15.58
CA ASP A 144 6.72 -8.62 -16.62
C ASP A 144 6.31 -8.12 -18.01
N ARG A 145 6.80 -8.83 -19.04
CA ARG A 145 6.56 -8.48 -20.45
C ARG A 145 5.08 -8.36 -20.79
N PHE A 146 4.25 -9.31 -20.33
CA PHE A 146 2.82 -9.31 -20.67
C PHE A 146 2.13 -8.05 -20.15
N THR A 147 2.39 -7.69 -18.89
CA THR A 147 1.83 -6.48 -18.30
C THR A 147 2.37 -5.22 -18.98
N ALA A 148 3.67 -5.17 -19.29
CA ALA A 148 4.27 -4.04 -19.98
C ALA A 148 3.64 -3.81 -21.37
N GLU A 149 3.51 -4.86 -22.19
CA GLU A 149 2.89 -4.77 -23.53
C GLU A 149 1.43 -4.28 -23.45
N ARG A 150 0.65 -4.75 -22.47
CA ARG A 150 -0.73 -4.29 -22.27
C ARG A 150 -0.85 -2.86 -21.76
N LEU A 151 0.15 -2.32 -21.06
CA LEU A 151 0.11 -0.95 -20.53
C LEU A 151 0.39 0.11 -21.61
N VAL A 152 1.09 -0.28 -22.68
CA VAL A 152 1.49 0.61 -23.79
C VAL A 152 0.66 0.42 -25.07
N ALA A 153 -0.25 -0.56 -25.07
CA ALA A 153 -1.21 -0.81 -26.15
C ALA A 153 -2.41 0.13 -26.04
#